data_AF-X1RYM4-F1
#
_entry.id   AF-X1RYM4-F1
#
_cell.length_a   1.000
_cell.length_b   1.000
_cell.length_c   1.000
_cell.angle_alpha   90.00
_cell.angle_beta   90.00
_cell.angle_gamma   90.00
#
_symmetry.space_group_name_H-M   'P 1'
#
loop_
_entity.id
_entity.type
_entity.pdbx_description
1 polymer ?
#
loop_
_entity_poly.entity_id
_entity_poly.type
_entity_poly.pdbx_seq_one_letter_code
_entity_poly.pdbx_strand_id
1 'polypeptide(L)' 'VFKEIDEIPDEVCCVCGHSLKDHVDEDLVWRCHSLGQDFYQCECALRKDRAVSMRPEDPVSYYDLKRRIKKQVEEAEE' A
#
# COMPACT_ATOMS: atom_id res chain seq x y z
N VAL A 1 14.18 -13.98 11.32
CA VAL A 1 14.22 -13.02 10.20
C VAL A 1 13.07 -12.00 10.29
N PHE A 2 11.96 -12.29 10.98
CA PHE A 2 10.78 -11.40 10.99
C PHE A 2 10.41 -10.78 12.36
N LYS A 3 11.38 -10.54 13.25
CA LYS A 3 11.10 -10.00 14.60
C LYS A 3 10.56 -8.55 14.61
N GLU A 4 10.51 -7.91 13.44
CA GLU A 4 10.27 -6.46 13.30
C GLU A 4 9.00 -6.13 12.49
N ILE A 5 8.18 -7.13 12.10
CA ILE A 5 6.95 -6.86 11.29
C ILE A 5 6.01 -5.90 12.02
N ASP A 6 5.89 -6.04 13.34
CA ASP A 6 5.01 -5.18 14.12
C ASP A 6 5.53 -3.73 14.23
N GLU A 7 6.82 -3.50 13.96
CA GLU A 7 7.44 -2.17 13.90
C GLU A 7 7.20 -1.46 12.56
N ILE A 8 6.74 -2.18 11.53
CA ILE A 8 6.34 -1.57 10.27
C ILE A 8 5.09 -0.71 10.52
N PRO A 9 5.10 0.58 10.14
CA PRO A 9 3.94 1.43 10.26
C PRO A 9 2.76 0.90 9.44
N ASP A 10 1.55 1.09 9.96
CA ASP A 10 0.35 0.86 9.17
C ASP A 10 0.22 1.94 8.09
N GLU A 11 -0.58 1.63 7.07
CA GLU A 11 -0.90 2.53 5.94
C GLU A 11 0.33 2.89 5.09
N VAL A 12 1.30 1.99 4.98
CA VAL A 12 2.45 2.14 4.07
C VAL A 12 2.16 1.43 2.75
N CYS A 13 2.31 2.14 1.64
CA CYS A 13 2.14 1.57 0.31
C CYS A 13 3.22 0.52 0.04
N CYS A 14 2.80 -0.70 -0.27
CA CYS A 14 3.72 -1.80 -0.60
C CYS A 14 4.47 -1.63 -1.94
N VAL A 15 4.13 -0.62 -2.74
CA VAL A 15 4.74 -0.37 -4.06
C VAL A 15 5.81 0.73 -3.97
N CYS A 16 5.50 1.86 -3.35
CA CYS A 16 6.40 3.02 -3.30
C CYS A 16 6.93 3.36 -1.90
N GLY A 17 6.41 2.75 -0.83
CA GLY A 17 6.82 3.03 0.54
C GLY A 17 6.27 4.33 1.14
N HIS A 18 5.54 5.14 0.38
CA HIS A 18 4.85 6.33 0.91
C HIS A 18 3.55 5.98 1.63
N SER A 19 2.97 6.95 2.34
CA SER A 19 1.68 6.75 2.99
C SER A 19 0.60 6.44 1.97
N LEU A 20 -0.28 5.48 2.28
CA LEU A 20 -1.49 5.23 1.50
C LEU A 20 -2.42 6.45 1.48
N LYS A 21 -2.32 7.35 2.47
CA LYS A 21 -3.05 8.63 2.48
C LYS A 21 -2.64 9.56 1.37
N ASP A 22 -1.41 9.42 0.85
CA ASP A 22 -0.94 10.19 -0.29
C ASP A 22 -1.44 9.64 -1.62
N HIS A 23 -2.17 8.51 -1.62
CA HIS A 23 -2.74 7.92 -2.84
C HIS A 23 -4.17 8.43 -3.04
N VAL A 24 -4.28 9.54 -3.77
CA VAL A 24 -5.54 10.21 -4.05
C VAL A 24 -6.30 9.50 -5.15
N ASP A 25 -7.63 9.43 -5.01
CA ASP A 25 -8.52 8.88 -6.01
C ASP A 25 -8.51 9.74 -7.29
N GLU A 26 -7.98 9.19 -8.38
CA GLU A 26 -7.99 9.76 -9.73
C GLU A 26 -8.72 8.80 -10.70
N ASP A 27 -9.99 8.53 -10.40
CA ASP A 27 -10.93 7.72 -11.19
C ASP A 27 -10.53 6.23 -11.33
N LEU A 28 -9.62 5.92 -12.26
CA LEU A 28 -9.24 4.54 -12.60
C LEU A 28 -8.23 3.96 -11.60
N VAL A 29 -7.48 4.83 -10.93
CA VAL A 29 -6.39 4.46 -10.02
C VAL A 29 -6.39 5.37 -8.79
N TRP A 30 -5.70 4.94 -7.73
CA TRP A 30 -5.22 5.86 -6.70
C TRP A 30 -3.79 6.27 -7.01
N ARG A 31 -3.55 7.54 -7.29
CA ARG A 31 -2.23 8.05 -7.66
C ARG A 31 -1.54 8.63 -6.44
N CYS A 32 -0.25 8.32 -6.27
CA CYS A 32 0.56 8.89 -5.20
C CYS A 32 0.89 10.36 -5.48
N HIS A 33 0.69 11.22 -4.50
CA HIS A 33 0.95 12.67 -4.57
C HIS A 33 2.12 13.10 -3.68
N SER A 34 2.83 12.16 -3.05
CA SER A 34 4.05 12.47 -2.29
C SER A 34 5.10 13.07 -3.23
N LEU A 35 5.75 14.14 -2.75
CA LEU A 35 6.80 14.84 -3.48
C LEU A 35 8.18 14.48 -2.92
N GLY A 36 9.14 14.30 -3.83
CA GLY A 36 10.55 14.19 -3.49
C GLY A 36 11.15 15.54 -3.07
N GLN A 37 12.41 15.51 -2.63
CA GLN A 37 13.17 16.73 -2.33
C GLN A 37 13.39 17.63 -3.55
N ASP A 38 13.29 17.06 -4.75
CA ASP A 38 13.32 17.72 -6.04
C ASP A 38 11.96 18.27 -6.49
N PHE A 39 10.93 18.16 -5.63
CA PHE A 39 9.53 18.47 -5.94
C PHE A 39 8.92 17.60 -7.04
N TYR A 40 9.58 16.51 -7.43
CA TYR A 40 9.00 15.57 -8.37
C TYR A 40 7.96 14.68 -7.67
N GLN A 41 6.81 14.49 -8.32
CA GLN A 41 5.74 13.66 -7.79
C GLN A 41 6.04 12.18 -8.01
N CYS A 42 5.76 11.35 -7.00
CA CYS A 42 5.82 9.90 -7.15
C CYS A 42 4.91 9.40 -8.29
N GLU A 43 5.41 8.47 -9.10
CA GLU A 43 4.68 7.92 -10.25
C GLU A 43 3.80 6.71 -9.91
N CYS A 44 3.70 6.36 -8.62
CA CYS A 44 2.92 5.20 -8.20
C CYS A 44 1.42 5.39 -8.50
N ALA A 45 0.83 4.39 -9.15
CA ALA A 45 -0.59 4.32 -9.46
C ALA A 45 -1.15 2.94 -9.07
N LEU A 46 -2.07 2.93 -8.10
CA LEU A 46 -2.66 1.72 -7.53
C LEU A 46 -3.97 1.40 -8.24
N ARG A 47 -4.07 0.17 -8.76
CA ARG A 47 -5.25 -0.29 -9.50
C ARG A 47 -6.41 -0.61 -8.55
N LYS A 48 -7.62 -0.16 -8.89
CA LYS A 48 -8.80 -0.34 -8.03
C LYS A 48 -9.49 -1.69 -8.19
N ASP A 49 -9.42 -2.28 -9.39
CA ASP A 49 -10.10 -3.52 -9.79
C ASP A 49 -10.04 -4.64 -8.72
N ARG A 50 -8.83 -5.05 -8.35
CA ARG A 50 -8.62 -6.12 -7.36
C ARG A 50 -8.77 -5.65 -5.92
N ALA A 51 -8.46 -4.38 -5.65
CA ALA A 51 -8.53 -3.81 -4.32
C ALA A 51 -9.98 -3.72 -3.83
N VAL A 52 -10.89 -3.25 -4.69
CA VAL A 52 -12.32 -3.11 -4.39
C VAL A 52 -12.99 -4.46 -4.15
N SER A 53 -12.61 -5.51 -4.89
CA SER A 53 -13.18 -6.85 -4.69
C SER A 53 -12.67 -7.52 -3.40
N MET A 54 -11.42 -7.31 -3.03
CA MET A 54 -10.81 -7.94 -1.85
C MET A 54 -11.09 -7.19 -0.55
N ARG A 55 -11.32 -5.87 -0.62
CA ARG A 55 -11.52 -4.99 0.55
C ARG A 55 -12.57 -3.92 0.23
N PRO A 56 -13.86 -4.26 0.15
CA PRO A 56 -14.90 -3.32 -0.31
C PRO A 56 -15.08 -2.09 0.61
N GLU A 57 -14.87 -2.23 1.93
CA GLU A 57 -15.04 -1.13 2.89
C GLU A 57 -13.84 -0.18 2.95
N ASP A 58 -12.64 -0.69 2.64
CA ASP A 58 -11.40 0.08 2.62
C ASP A 58 -10.46 -0.49 1.53
N PRO A 59 -10.76 -0.20 0.24
CA PRO A 59 -10.04 -0.81 -0.87
C PRO A 59 -8.55 -0.48 -0.87
N VAL A 60 -8.17 0.76 -0.53
CA VAL A 60 -6.78 1.21 -0.61
C VAL A 60 -5.88 0.44 0.38
N SER A 61 -6.42 0.00 1.53
CA SER A 61 -5.70 -0.86 2.49
C SER A 61 -5.28 -2.24 1.95
N TYR A 62 -5.77 -2.64 0.77
CA TYR A 62 -5.25 -3.80 0.05
C TYR A 62 -3.75 -3.67 -0.28
N TYR A 63 -3.26 -2.44 -0.38
CA TYR A 63 -1.86 -2.12 -0.67
C TYR A 63 -1.02 -1.85 0.57
N ASP A 64 -1.54 -2.11 1.77
CA ASP A 64 -0.79 -1.98 3.01
C ASP A 64 0.35 -3.01 3.08
N LEU A 65 1.57 -2.51 3.25
CA LEU A 65 2.80 -3.30 3.26
C LEU A 65 2.80 -4.30 4.41
N LYS A 66 2.46 -3.85 5.63
CA LYS A 66 2.48 -4.70 6.82
C LYS A 66 1.53 -5.88 6.67
N ARG A 67 0.31 -5.65 6.18
CA ARG A 67 -0.68 -6.70 5.89
C ARG A 67 -0.17 -7.70 4.85
N ARG A 68 0.47 -7.24 3.79
CA ARG A 68 1.02 -8.13 2.76
C ARG A 68 2.13 -9.01 3.29
N ILE A 69 3.02 -8.46 4.11
CA ILE A 69 4.09 -9.23 4.75
C ILE A 69 3.48 -10.26 5.71
N LYS A 70 2.54 -9.86 6.58
CA LYS A 70 1.87 -10.80 7.51
C LYS A 70 1.25 -11.98 6.75
N LYS A 71 0.50 -11.70 5.70
CA LYS A 71 -0.10 -12.74 4.85
C LYS A 71 0.94 -13.67 4.22
N GLN A 72 2.04 -13.13 3.70
CA GLN A 72 3.10 -13.97 3.09
C GLN A 72 3.82 -14.83 4.12
N VAL A 73 4.01 -14.34 5.34
CA VAL A 73 4.61 -15.14 6.43
C VAL A 73 3.67 -16.26 6.85
N GLU A 74 2.37 -15.97 7.05
CA GLU A 74 1.35 -16.97 7.34
C GLU A 74 1.33 -18.07 6.26
N GLU A 75 1.32 -17.70 4.97
CA GLU A 75 1.35 -18.64 3.84
C GLU A 75 2.65 -19.48 3.77
N ALA A 76 3.75 -19.00 4.34
CA ALA A 76 5.04 -19.71 4.34
C ALA A 76 5.24 -20.64 5.55
N GLU A 77 4.45 -20.45 6.60
CA GLU A 77 4.47 -21.29 7.81
C GLU A 77 3.47 -22.46 7.74
N GLU A 78 2.56 -22.45 6.75
CA GLU A 78 1.65 -23.55 6.38
C GLU A 78 2.32 -24.60 5.47
#